data_AF-A0A833EAJ4-F1
#
_entry.id   AF-A0A833EAJ4-F1
#
_cell.length_a   1.000
_cell.length_b   1.000
_cell.length_c   1.000
_cell.angle_alpha   90.00
_cell.angle_beta   90.00
_cell.angle_gamma   90.00
#
_symmetry.space_group_name_H-M   'P 1'
#
loop_
_entity.id
_entity.type
_entity.pdbx_description
1 polymer ?
#
loop_
_entity_poly.entity_id
_entity_poly.type
_entity_poly.pdbx_seq_one_letter_code
_entity_poly.pdbx_strand_id
1 'polypeptide(L)'
;MPIKRKSRGRAKGAKGKEPTIQCDNCGAYVPRSKIQRVTRRVSLVSGDLARELREKGAYLAENVVVKNFCISCAIHYGILKVRPREERKPQSFM
;
A
#
# COMPACT_ATOMS: atom_id res chain seq x y z
N MET A 1 -6.40 -25.40 -16.20
CA MET A 1 -5.57 -24.73 -15.15
C MET A 1 -6.46 -23.95 -14.20
N PRO A 2 -6.34 -24.14 -12.89
CA PRO A 2 -7.17 -23.42 -11.91
C PRO A 2 -6.81 -21.93 -11.84
N ILE A 3 -7.78 -21.05 -12.08
CA ILE A 3 -7.61 -19.59 -11.99
C ILE A 3 -8.15 -19.11 -10.64
N LYS A 4 -7.25 -18.67 -9.75
CA LYS A 4 -7.65 -18.15 -8.42
C LYS A 4 -8.29 -16.76 -8.46
N ARG A 5 -7.89 -15.88 -9.41
CA ARG A 5 -8.38 -14.50 -9.56
C ARG A 5 -8.58 -14.15 -11.04
N LYS A 6 -9.70 -13.49 -11.40
CA LYS A 6 -9.96 -13.00 -12.77
C LYS A 6 -8.85 -12.08 -13.29
N SER A 7 -8.31 -11.22 -12.42
CA SER A 7 -7.21 -10.29 -12.73
C SER A 7 -5.82 -10.93 -12.73
N ARG A 8 -5.70 -12.24 -12.45
CA ARG A 8 -4.41 -12.95 -12.24
C ARG A 8 -3.49 -12.28 -11.20
N GLY A 9 -4.04 -11.41 -10.34
CA GLY A 9 -3.31 -10.69 -9.30
C GLY A 9 -2.63 -9.39 -9.76
N ARG A 10 -3.02 -8.81 -10.90
CA ARG A 10 -2.48 -7.54 -11.40
C ARG A 10 -3.59 -6.58 -11.82
N ALA A 11 -3.42 -5.29 -11.55
CA ALA A 11 -4.32 -4.22 -11.99
C ALA A 11 -3.88 -3.57 -13.31
N LYS A 12 -3.36 -4.36 -14.26
CA LYS A 12 -2.71 -3.87 -15.49
C LYS A 12 -3.70 -3.37 -16.56
N GLY A 13 -4.95 -3.84 -16.52
CA GLY A 13 -5.95 -3.54 -17.55
C GLY A 13 -5.51 -4.05 -18.94
N ALA A 14 -5.81 -3.28 -19.99
CA ALA A 14 -5.50 -3.60 -21.38
C ALA A 14 -4.02 -3.34 -21.78
N LYS A 15 -3.16 -2.87 -20.88
CA LYS A 15 -1.78 -2.47 -21.21
C LYS A 15 -0.88 -3.67 -21.50
N GLY A 16 -0.05 -3.56 -22.54
CA GLY A 16 0.90 -4.60 -22.97
C GLY A 16 2.14 -4.73 -22.07
N LYS A 17 2.83 -3.63 -21.74
CA LYS A 17 3.99 -3.60 -20.81
C LYS A 17 3.79 -2.50 -19.77
N GLU A 18 4.38 -2.70 -18.60
CA GLU A 18 4.40 -1.71 -17.52
C GLU A 18 5.81 -1.60 -16.95
N PRO A 19 6.19 -0.43 -16.40
CA PRO A 19 7.46 -0.29 -15.71
C PRO A 19 7.48 -1.10 -14.42
N THR A 20 8.66 -1.57 -14.06
CA THR A 20 8.96 -2.19 -12.77
C THR A 20 9.42 -1.13 -11.78
N ILE A 21 8.99 -1.28 -10.53
CA ILE A 21 9.34 -0.43 -9.39
C ILE A 21 10.08 -1.31 -8.40
N GLN A 22 11.06 -0.73 -7.70
CA GLN A 22 11.79 -1.40 -6.64
C GLN A 22 10.95 -1.46 -5.36
N CYS A 23 11.01 -2.58 -4.64
CA CYS A 23 10.45 -2.67 -3.29
C CYS A 23 11.40 -2.00 -2.28
N ASP A 24 10.87 -1.16 -1.39
CA ASP A 24 11.69 -0.40 -0.44
C ASP A 24 12.41 -1.28 0.59
N ASN A 25 11.84 -2.45 0.91
CA ASN A 25 12.40 -3.36 1.91
C ASN A 25 13.36 -4.41 1.34
N CYS A 26 12.92 -5.20 0.36
CA CYS A 26 13.73 -6.30 -0.19
C CYS A 26 14.53 -5.91 -1.44
N GLY A 27 14.35 -4.71 -1.99
CA GLY A 27 15.03 -4.27 -3.21
C GLY A 27 14.60 -4.97 -4.51
N ALA A 28 13.65 -5.91 -4.46
CA ALA A 28 13.22 -6.64 -5.64
C ALA A 28 12.47 -5.75 -6.65
N TYR A 29 12.71 -5.96 -7.95
CA TYR A 29 11.95 -5.32 -9.02
C TYR A 29 10.60 -6.00 -9.22
N VAL A 30 9.53 -5.25 -9.02
CA VAL A 30 8.15 -5.73 -9.12
C VAL A 30 7.39 -4.83 -10.11
N PRO A 31 6.53 -5.39 -10.97
CA PRO A 31 5.69 -4.58 -11.85
C PRO A 31 4.78 -3.63 -11.05
N ARG A 32 4.59 -2.41 -11.57
CA ARG A 32 3.77 -1.38 -10.90
C ARG A 32 2.36 -1.86 -10.56
N SER A 33 1.70 -2.63 -11.42
CA SER A 33 0.33 -3.13 -11.16
C SER A 33 0.23 -4.20 -10.08
N LYS A 34 1.36 -4.75 -9.61
CA LYS A 34 1.43 -5.80 -8.60
C LYS A 34 1.93 -5.28 -7.24
N ILE A 35 2.51 -4.09 -7.19
CA ILE A 35 3.10 -3.54 -5.98
C ILE A 35 2.01 -3.05 -5.01
N GLN A 36 2.22 -3.26 -3.71
CA GLN A 36 1.36 -2.69 -2.69
C GLN A 36 1.92 -1.33 -2.29
N ARG A 37 1.25 -0.27 -2.74
CA ARG A 37 1.57 1.11 -2.36
C ARG A 37 0.85 1.45 -1.07
N VAL A 38 1.60 1.92 -0.07
CA VAL A 38 1.09 2.35 1.22
C VAL A 38 1.51 3.81 1.41
N THR A 39 0.52 4.70 1.42
CA THR A 39 0.73 6.13 1.65
C THR A 39 0.41 6.43 3.11
N ARG A 40 1.36 7.02 3.84
CA ARG A 40 1.17 7.43 5.24
C ARG A 40 1.59 8.90 5.39
N ARG A 41 0.81 9.64 6.18
CA ARG A 41 1.21 10.98 6.63
C ARG A 41 2.07 10.81 7.87
N VAL A 42 3.24 11.44 7.87
CA VAL A 42 4.20 11.40 8.96
C VAL A 42 4.43 12.82 9.45
N SER A 43 4.11 13.06 10.72
CA SER A 43 4.47 14.27 11.44
C SER A 43 5.89 14.14 11.99
N LEU A 44 6.58 15.27 12.15
CA LEU A 44 7.91 15.33 12.77
C LEU A 44 7.89 14.94 14.25
N VAL A 45 6.75 15.16 14.90
CA VAL A 45 6.55 14.98 16.33
C VAL A 45 5.51 13.87 16.57
N SER A 46 5.58 13.20 17.72
CA SER A 46 4.58 12.23 18.16
C SER A 46 3.18 12.88 18.20
N GLY A 47 2.13 12.06 18.03
CA GLY A 47 0.75 12.55 17.89
C GLY A 47 0.27 13.40 19.06
N ASP A 48 0.63 13.04 20.28
CA ASP A 48 0.20 13.73 21.50
C ASP A 48 0.81 15.14 21.60
N LEU A 49 2.13 15.24 21.42
CA LEU A 49 2.84 16.51 21.40
C LEU A 49 2.44 17.36 20.19
N ALA A 50 2.20 16.75 19.04
CA ALA A 50 1.70 17.47 17.86
C ALA A 50 0.32 18.07 18.11
N ARG A 51 -0.52 17.48 18.97
CA ARG A 51 -1.81 18.05 19.37
C ARG A 51 -1.62 19.25 20.30
N GLU A 52 -0.81 19.11 21.35
CA GLU A 52 -0.54 20.21 22.29
C GLU A 52 0.11 21.42 21.61
N LEU A 53 1.04 21.18 20.68
CA LEU A 53 1.70 22.25 19.94
C LEU A 53 0.74 22.97 19.00
N ARG A 54 -0.20 22.25 18.38
CA ARG A 54 -1.25 22.86 17.55
C ARG A 54 -2.23 23.68 18.40
N GLU A 55 -2.59 23.21 19.59
CA GLU A 55 -3.42 23.98 20.54
C GLU A 55 -2.72 25.29 20.95
N LYS A 56 -1.39 25.26 21.10
CA LYS A 56 -0.56 26.45 21.34
C LYS A 56 -0.32 27.32 20.10
N GLY A 57 -0.91 26.97 18.95
CA GLY A 57 -0.84 27.76 17.71
C GLY A 57 0.36 27.45 16.80
N ALA A 58 1.15 26.41 17.08
CA ALA A 58 2.25 26.03 16.22
C ALA A 58 1.76 25.30 14.96
N TYR A 59 2.24 25.73 13.79
CA TYR A 59 1.96 25.05 12.53
C TYR A 59 2.95 23.90 12.32
N LEU A 60 2.43 22.66 12.32
CA LEU A 60 3.21 21.47 12.00
C LEU A 60 2.86 20.95 10.60
N ALA A 61 3.81 21.02 9.68
CA ALA A 61 3.69 20.41 8.37
C ALA A 61 3.78 18.88 8.47
N GLU A 62 2.83 18.18 7.83
CA GLU A 62 2.84 16.72 7.71
C GLU A 62 3.38 16.31 6.34
N ASN A 63 4.37 15.42 6.33
CA ASN A 63 4.92 14.89 5.09
C ASN A 63 4.16 13.64 4.64
N VAL A 64 3.84 13.57 3.35
CA VAL A 64 3.22 12.38 2.77
C VAL A 64 4.33 11.44 2.30
N VAL A 65 4.53 10.33 3.01
CA VAL A 65 5.49 9.30 2.63
C VAL A 65 4.76 8.18 1.91
N VAL A 66 5.24 7.83 0.72
CA VAL A 66 4.74 6.71 -0.07
C VAL A 66 5.76 5.58 0.00
N LYS A 67 5.36 4.44 0.56
CA LYS A 67 6.16 3.21 0.57
C LYS A 67 5.61 2.18 -0.41
N ASN A 68 6.50 1.52 -1.13
CA ASN A 68 6.22 0.51 -2.13
C ASN A 68 6.73 -0.86 -1.66
N PHE A 69 5.80 -1.79 -1.43
CA PHE A 69 6.12 -3.13 -0.95
C PHE A 69 5.80 -4.20 -2.01
N CYS A 70 6.68 -5.20 -2.12
CA CYS A 70 6.36 -6.45 -2.79
C CYS A 70 5.31 -7.24 -1.98
N ILE A 71 4.63 -8.20 -2.61
CA ILE A 71 3.56 -8.98 -1.95
C ILE A 71 4.09 -9.76 -0.75
N SER A 72 5.31 -10.32 -0.84
CA SER A 72 5.91 -11.08 0.27
C SER A 72 6.18 -10.21 1.48
N CYS A 73 6.82 -9.04 1.29
CA CYS A 73 7.04 -8.07 2.36
C CYS A 73 5.72 -7.55 2.92
N ALA A 74 4.74 -7.26 2.06
CA ALA A 74 3.44 -6.78 2.51
C ALA A 74 2.70 -7.80 3.39
N ILE A 75 2.84 -9.11 3.14
CA ILE A 75 2.28 -10.16 3.99
C ILE A 75 3.08 -10.27 5.30
N HIS A 76 4.42 -10.24 5.22
CA HIS A 76 5.28 -10.35 6.40
C HIS A 76 5.06 -9.22 7.41
N TYR A 77 4.90 -7.98 6.93
CA TYR A 77 4.60 -6.82 7.78
C TYR A 77 3.11 -6.69 8.14
N GLY A 78 2.26 -7.64 7.76
CA GLY A 78 0.83 -7.64 8.08
C GLY A 78 0.00 -6.57 7.35
N ILE A 79 0.56 -5.91 6.32
CA ILE A 79 -0.15 -4.93 5.48
C ILE A 79 -1.24 -5.63 4.66
N LEU A 80 -0.95 -6.83 4.15
CA LEU A 80 -1.90 -7.67 3.43
C LEU A 80 -2.14 -8.96 4.19
N LYS A 81 -3.42 -9.32 4.36
CA LYS A 81 -3.84 -10.57 4.99
C LYS A 81 -4.39 -11.56 3.96
N VAL A 82 -4.23 -12.85 4.24
CA VAL A 82 -4.83 -13.93 3.43
C VAL A 82 -6.32 -13.97 3.73
N ARG A 83 -7.15 -13.93 2.69
CA ARG A 83 -8.62 -13.92 2.79
C ARG A 83 -9.25 -15.19 2.22
N PRO A 84 -10.40 -15.64 2.77
CA PRO A 84 -11.20 -16.75 2.25
C PRO A 84 -11.70 -16.43 0.84
N ARG A 85 -12.26 -17.44 0.15
CA ARG A 85 -12.61 -17.32 -1.28
C ARG A 85 -13.64 -16.22 -1.54
N GLU A 86 -14.62 -16.09 -0.65
CA GLU A 86 -15.76 -15.17 -0.76
C GLU A 86 -15.31 -13.72 -0.58
N GLU A 87 -14.57 -13.43 0.49
CA GLU A 87 -14.07 -12.07 0.80
C GLU A 87 -13.03 -11.53 -0.19
N ARG A 88 -12.49 -12.35 -1.10
CA ARG A 88 -11.52 -11.89 -2.11
C ARG A 88 -12.12 -10.89 -3.09
N LYS A 89 -13.41 -11.04 -3.39
CA LYS A 89 -14.15 -10.03 -4.15
C LYS A 89 -14.78 -9.10 -3.11
N PRO A 90 -14.42 -7.80 -3.07
CA PRO A 90 -15.23 -6.88 -2.31
C PRO A 90 -16.65 -6.95 -2.88
N GLN A 91 -17.65 -7.13 -2.01
CA GLN A 91 -19.03 -6.84 -2.41
C GLN A 91 -19.02 -5.37 -2.82
N SER A 92 -19.39 -5.10 -4.07
CA SER A 92 -19.55 -3.72 -4.53
C SER A 92 -20.57 -3.07 -3.60
N PHE A 93 -20.09 -2.11 -2.82
CA PHE A 93 -20.94 -1.24 -2.03
C PHE A 93 -21.82 -0.48 -3.02
N MET A 94 -23.13 -0.74 -2.94
CA MET A 94 -24.14 0.24 -3.32
C MET A 94 -24.10 1.35 -2.27
#